data_AF-A0A7I9YV55-F1
#
_entry.id   AF-A0A7I9YV55-F1
#
_cell.length_a   1.000
_cell.length_b   1.000
_cell.length_c   1.000
_cell.angle_alpha   90.00
_cell.angle_beta   90.00
_cell.angle_gamma   90.00
#
_symmetry.space_group_name_H-M   'P 1'
#
loop_
_entity.id
_entity.type
_entity.pdbx_description
1 polymer ?
#
loop_
_entity_poly.entity_id
_entity_poly.type
_entity_poly.pdbx_seq_one_letter_code
_entity_poly.pdbx_strand_id
1 'polypeptide(L)' 'MDWRVQDAVDTLNIGQCWYPAIDTDGGIREGAWVAEATNLVNLSSWRRGPG' A
#
# COMPACT_ATOMS: atom_id res chain seq x y z
N MET A 1 -1.20 3.37 17.47
CA MET A 1 -1.63 3.08 16.10
C MET A 1 -2.06 4.39 15.45
N ASP A 2 -1.56 4.69 14.27
CA ASP A 2 -2.05 5.83 13.48
C ASP A 2 -3.41 5.43 12.89
N TRP A 3 -4.49 6.05 13.38
CA TRP A 3 -5.87 5.70 13.02
C TRP A 3 -6.15 5.83 11.51
N ARG A 4 -5.40 6.69 10.81
CA ARG A 4 -5.55 6.88 9.36
C ARG A 4 -4.99 5.72 8.57
N VAL A 5 -3.91 5.12 9.07
CA VAL A 5 -3.32 3.93 8.48
C VAL A 5 -4.29 2.75 8.62
N GLN A 6 -4.96 2.63 9.77
CA GLN A 6 -5.96 1.58 9.97
C GLN A 6 -7.16 1.73 9.03
N ASP A 7 -7.70 2.94 8.88
CA ASP A 7 -8.83 3.23 7.98
C ASP A 7 -8.50 2.92 6.50
N ALA A 8 -7.29 3.25 6.06
CA ALA A 8 -6.81 2.88 4.73
C ALA A 8 -6.72 1.35 4.55
N VAL A 9 -6.19 0.62 5.54
CA VAL A 9 -6.10 -0.85 5.50
C VAL A 9 -7.49 -1.49 5.45
N ASP A 10 -8.44 -1.00 6.24
CA ASP A 10 -9.80 -1.53 6.27
C ASP A 10 -10.51 -1.29 4.92
N THR A 11 -10.33 -0.11 4.33
CA THR A 11 -10.83 0.21 2.99
C THR A 11 -10.28 -0.74 1.92
N LEU A 12 -8.97 -0.99 1.93
CA LEU A 12 -8.31 -1.90 0.98
C LEU A 12 -8.77 -3.36 1.15
N ASN A 13 -9.00 -3.79 2.39
CA ASN A 13 -9.55 -5.12 2.68
C ASN A 13 -10.98 -5.27 2.16
N ILE A 14 -11.85 -4.27 2.39
CA ILE A 14 -13.24 -4.29 1.89
C ILE A 14 -13.26 -4.32 0.37
N GLY A 15 -12.41 -3.51 -0.28
CA GLY A 15 -12.32 -3.43 -1.74
C GLY A 15 -11.62 -4.61 -2.42
N GLN A 16 -11.01 -5.53 -1.65
CA GLN A 16 -10.16 -6.61 -2.17
C GLN A 16 -9.06 -6.08 -3.11
N CYS A 17 -8.46 -4.94 -2.76
CA CYS A 17 -7.52 -4.20 -3.61
C CYS A 17 -6.05 -4.61 -3.41
N TRP A 18 -5.81 -5.79 -2.83
CA TRP A 18 -4.47 -6.32 -2.62
C TRP A 18 -4.04 -7.18 -3.80
N TYR A 19 -2.81 -6.98 -4.25
CA TYR A 19 -2.18 -7.71 -5.34
C TYR A 19 -0.95 -8.46 -4.82
N PRO A 20 -0.61 -9.63 -5.39
CA PRO A 20 0.63 -10.31 -5.06
C PRO A 20 1.83 -9.39 -5.27
N ALA A 21 2.73 -9.32 -4.29
CA ALA A 21 3.96 -8.56 -4.46
C ALA A 21 4.86 -9.26 -5.48
N ILE A 22 5.58 -8.48 -6.28
CA ILE A 22 6.54 -8.97 -7.26
C ILE A 22 7.95 -8.67 -6.73
N ASP A 23 8.83 -9.66 -6.76
CA ASP A 23 10.23 -9.53 -6.39
C ASP A 23 11.05 -8.91 -7.54
N THR A 24 12.28 -8.51 -7.25
CA THR A 24 13.20 -7.87 -8.20
C THR A 24 13.55 -8.73 -9.41
N ASP A 25 13.38 -10.04 -9.30
CA ASP A 25 13.55 -11.01 -10.40
C ASP A 25 12.28 -11.21 -11.24
N GLY A 26 11.17 -10.54 -10.89
CA GLY A 26 9.88 -10.64 -11.56
C GLY A 26 8.98 -11.77 -11.06
N GLY A 27 9.41 -12.55 -10.05
CA GLY A 27 8.60 -13.60 -9.43
C GLY A 27 7.57 -13.08 -8.42
N ILE A 28 6.52 -13.85 -8.15
CA ILE A 28 5.61 -13.56 -7.03
C ILE A 28 6.35 -13.82 -5.71
N ARG A 29 6.25 -12.87 -4.78
CA ARG A 29 6.82 -12.98 -3.45
C ARG A 29 5.78 -13.53 -2.48
N GLU A 30 5.92 -14.82 -2.15
CA GLU A 30 5.02 -15.54 -1.26
C GLU A 30 4.82 -14.83 0.09
N GLY A 31 3.57 -14.74 0.53
CA GLY A 31 3.18 -14.08 1.78
C GLY A 31 3.29 -12.55 1.78
N ALA A 32 3.67 -11.92 0.67
CA ALA A 32 3.75 -10.46 0.54
C ALA A 32 2.72 -9.93 -0.47
N TRP A 33 2.10 -8.81 -0.11
CA TRP A 33 1.02 -8.20 -0.87
C TRP A 33 1.24 -6.69 -0.95
N VAL A 34 0.77 -6.08 -2.04
CA VAL A 34 0.86 -4.64 -2.30
C VAL A 34 -0.51 -4.09 -2.66
N ALA A 35 -0.78 -2.85 -2.27
CA ALA A 35 -1.97 -2.11 -2.61
C ALA A 35 -1.62 -0.62 -2.78
N GLU A 36 -2.35 0.08 -3.65
CA GLU A 36 -2.18 1.53 -3.81
C GLU A 36 -3.02 2.28 -2.76
N ALA A 37 -2.36 3.11 -1.95
CA ALA A 37 -3.02 3.91 -0.91
C ALA A 37 -2.97 5.43 -1.18
N THR A 38 -2.53 5.87 -2.36
CA THR A 38 -2.27 7.28 -2.71
C THR A 38 -3.46 8.21 -2.41
N ASN A 39 -4.69 7.69 -2.53
CA ASN A 39 -5.93 8.44 -2.29
C ASN A 39 -6.58 8.14 -0.93
N LEU A 40 -6.01 7.23 -0.14
CA LEU A 40 -6.53 6.79 1.17
C LEU A 40 -5.76 7.41 2.33
N VAL A 41 -4.50 7.79 2.11
CA VAL A 41 -3.66 8.44 3.12
C VAL A 41 -3.15 9.76 2.60
N ASN A 42 -3.21 10.81 3.44
CA ASN A 42 -2.63 12.09 3.08
C ASN A 42 -1.10 12.01 3.05
N LEU A 43 -0.54 11.93 1.84
CA LEU A 43 0.90 11.89 1.59
C LEU A 43 1.58 13.26 1.64
N SER A 44 0.88 14.35 2.02
CA SER A 44 1.45 15.70 2.02
C SER A 44 2.66 15.87 2.96
N SER A 45 2.82 14.99 3.95
CA SER A 45 3.98 14.94 4.84
C SER A 45 5.11 14.03 4.32
N TRP A 46 4.84 13.20 3.31
CA TRP A 46 5.84 12.37 2.67
C TRP A 46 6.74 13.27 1.81
N ARG A 47 8.04 13.29 2.09
CA ARG A 47 8.99 14.05 1.27
C ARG A 47 8.86 13.55 -0.17
N ARG A 48 8.62 14.47 -1.11
CA ARG A 48 8.81 14.21 -2.55
C ARG A 48 10.17 13.53 -2.71
N GLY A 49 10.20 12.37 -3.36
CA GLY A 49 11.44 11.67 -3.66
C GLY A 49 12.43 12.60 -4.39
N PRO A 50 13.74 12.30 -4.37
CA PRO A 50 14.69 13.06 -5.17
C PRO A 50 14.24 13.01 -6.64
N GLY A 51 14.07 14.19 -7.24
CA GLY A 51 13.73 14.35 -8.65
C GLY A 51 14.93 14.18 -9.57
#